data_AF-A0A4Y8LKT2-F1
#
_entry.id   AF-A0A4Y8LKT2-F1
#
_cell.length_a   1.000
_cell.length_b   1.000
_cell.length_c   1.000
_cell.angle_alpha   90.00
_cell.angle_beta   90.00
_cell.angle_gamma   90.00
#
_symmetry.space_group_name_H-M   'P 1'
#
loop_
_entity.id
_entity.type
_entity.pdbx_description
1 polymer ?
#
loop_
_entity_poly.entity_id
_entity_poly.type
_entity_poly.pdbx_seq_one_letter_code
_entity_poly.pdbx_strand_id
1 'polypeptide(L)'
;MLAALFSFRRLFFILVLKELKTITKGRELLSSITMTLRNSEFPASTYDGWVAQVEKVLKGKSIETLNIESLEGITLKPLYTNRPETGDKHVSRGWKSKPDWKISQHAQGKDPDELILFTKEELDRGSEVAALSEKAAGLFNEKKAAEFLTLENNLHIYIKHSNGEPWINALQNKDVRGVLGRDWGSPDNQTDKWFAEVMDIDSSHPELKSIILSSVSIHQKGANAIQELAYVIAQASNVIQVAEKNGWSAEKVISKMHVEFAVGSDFFLEISKLRAFRAVWRHFASYYQVDTHVSIGTETAQFTKLTQDEHTNMLRSGNEAFAAVLGGADYIYVRPYDCFKDQPSRQAVRAARNILLILKEEMFLQKLIDPAGGSYYIEHLTKDIAEKAWEKFCEIEEDGGITKARNVFMAEVHEIWNRRDQDVRTRKNSLVGMNKYAPAQKTTTEDIPETAGFSWDRLIQKVKNNEIAKVELLTVGELKDYKPRADFVKGVFAAAGVVLNSNVKDAEVVIVCGSDESYVQNLPSIIQMKKPEQKVITAGKFQSDDIDGCLYDGMDMVSFLEDVLFSQKGVSNHEA
;
A
#
# COMPACT_ATOMS: atom_id res chain seq x y z
N MET A 1 2.96 -37.72 -71.66
CA MET A 1 3.46 -37.28 -70.33
C MET A 1 3.64 -35.75 -70.23
N LEU A 2 4.21 -35.05 -71.23
CA LEU A 2 4.34 -33.57 -71.21
C LEU A 2 3.00 -32.79 -71.26
N ALA A 3 1.95 -33.32 -71.91
CA ALA A 3 0.64 -32.66 -71.95
C ALA A 3 -0.08 -32.63 -70.58
N ALA A 4 0.16 -33.64 -69.73
CA ALA A 4 -0.41 -33.71 -68.39
C ALA A 4 0.23 -32.69 -67.43
N LEU A 5 1.54 -32.43 -67.57
CA LEU A 5 2.27 -31.44 -66.76
C LEU A 5 1.87 -29.99 -67.07
N PHE A 6 1.56 -29.67 -68.34
CA PHE A 6 1.05 -28.34 -68.71
C PHE A 6 -0.37 -28.07 -68.19
N SER A 7 -1.23 -29.09 -68.18
CA SER A 7 -2.59 -28.98 -67.66
C SER A 7 -2.61 -28.76 -66.14
N PHE A 8 -1.72 -29.43 -65.40
CA PHE A 8 -1.62 -29.28 -63.95
C PHE A 8 -1.07 -27.91 -63.51
N ARG A 9 -0.05 -27.38 -64.20
CA ARG A 9 0.46 -26.02 -63.95
C ARG A 9 -0.59 -24.94 -64.23
N ARG A 10 -1.40 -25.11 -65.27
CA ARG A 10 -2.47 -24.15 -65.62
C ARG A 10 -3.60 -24.19 -64.59
N LEU A 11 -3.98 -25.38 -64.10
CA LEU A 11 -5.01 -25.54 -63.07
C LEU A 11 -4.54 -24.97 -61.71
N PHE A 12 -3.28 -25.20 -61.34
CA PHE A 12 -2.67 -24.64 -60.12
C PHE A 12 -2.59 -23.11 -60.17
N PHE A 13 -2.20 -22.53 -61.31
CA PHE A 13 -2.16 -21.07 -61.49
C PHE A 13 -3.56 -20.44 -61.43
N ILE A 14 -4.58 -21.11 -61.97
CA ILE A 14 -5.97 -20.66 -61.88
C ILE A 14 -6.51 -20.74 -60.44
N LEU A 15 -6.15 -21.78 -59.68
CA LEU A 15 -6.52 -21.93 -58.26
C LEU A 15 -5.85 -20.86 -57.40
N VAL A 16 -4.54 -20.62 -57.59
CA VAL A 16 -3.79 -19.55 -56.92
C VAL A 16 -4.33 -18.17 -57.28
N LEU A 17 -4.69 -17.92 -58.55
CA LEU A 17 -5.35 -16.67 -58.96
C LEU A 17 -6.76 -16.52 -58.40
N LYS A 18 -7.51 -17.61 -58.20
CA LYS A 18 -8.82 -17.61 -57.53
C LYS A 18 -8.66 -17.28 -56.05
N GLU A 19 -7.74 -17.92 -55.33
CA GLU A 19 -7.45 -17.59 -53.93
C GLU A 19 -6.93 -16.17 -53.76
N LEU A 20 -6.02 -15.70 -54.63
CA LEU A 20 -5.55 -14.33 -54.62
C LEU A 20 -6.69 -13.33 -54.86
N LYS A 21 -7.64 -13.63 -55.75
CA LYS A 21 -8.87 -12.82 -55.97
C LYS A 21 -9.82 -12.84 -54.77
N THR A 22 -9.93 -13.96 -54.06
CA THR A 22 -10.74 -14.06 -52.83
C THR A 22 -10.08 -13.30 -51.68
N ILE A 23 -8.75 -13.30 -51.59
CA ILE A 23 -7.97 -12.51 -50.62
C ILE A 23 -8.01 -11.02 -50.95
N THR A 24 -7.97 -10.62 -52.23
CA THR A 24 -8.16 -9.21 -52.62
C THR A 24 -9.59 -8.74 -52.38
N LYS A 25 -10.61 -9.55 -52.68
CA LYS A 25 -12.00 -9.25 -52.28
C LYS A 25 -12.17 -9.18 -50.77
N GLY A 26 -11.52 -10.06 -50.01
CA GLY A 26 -11.52 -10.01 -48.54
C GLY A 26 -10.82 -8.76 -47.99
N ARG A 27 -9.72 -8.32 -48.63
CA ARG A 27 -9.02 -7.06 -48.32
C ARG A 27 -9.81 -5.82 -48.73
N GLU A 28 -10.52 -5.86 -49.84
CA GLU A 28 -11.44 -4.79 -50.28
C GLU A 28 -12.69 -4.74 -49.41
N LEU A 29 -13.22 -5.89 -48.97
CA LEU A 29 -14.34 -5.95 -48.04
C LEU A 29 -13.90 -5.44 -46.67
N LEU A 30 -12.73 -5.87 -46.16
CA LEU A 30 -12.14 -5.34 -44.94
C LEU A 30 -11.79 -3.87 -45.08
N SER A 31 -11.18 -3.39 -46.18
CA SER A 31 -10.88 -1.97 -46.37
C SER A 31 -12.16 -1.15 -46.52
N SER A 32 -13.22 -1.69 -47.15
CA SER A 32 -14.53 -1.04 -47.23
C SER A 32 -15.18 -1.00 -45.85
N ILE A 33 -15.20 -2.09 -45.07
CA ILE A 33 -15.74 -2.13 -43.71
C ILE A 33 -14.95 -1.21 -42.77
N THR A 34 -13.61 -1.16 -42.92
CA THR A 34 -12.73 -0.27 -42.17
C THR A 34 -12.90 1.19 -42.61
N MET A 35 -13.22 1.45 -43.89
CA MET A 35 -13.61 2.78 -44.38
C MET A 35 -15.03 3.17 -43.95
N THR A 36 -15.99 2.26 -43.94
CA THR A 36 -17.38 2.53 -43.54
C THR A 36 -17.43 2.82 -42.05
N LEU A 37 -16.66 2.12 -41.22
CA LEU A 37 -16.51 2.47 -39.79
C LEU A 37 -15.74 3.79 -39.58
N ARG A 38 -14.79 4.14 -40.46
CA ARG A 38 -14.14 5.46 -40.46
C ARG A 38 -15.07 6.60 -40.90
N ASN A 39 -16.11 6.30 -41.67
CA ASN A 39 -17.08 7.27 -42.22
C ASN A 39 -18.44 7.25 -41.49
N SER A 40 -18.60 6.43 -40.46
CA SER A 40 -19.73 6.50 -39.54
C SER A 40 -19.50 7.64 -38.55
N GLU A 41 -20.02 8.82 -38.86
CA GLU A 41 -20.03 9.93 -37.91
C GLU A 41 -21.14 9.72 -36.88
N PHE A 42 -20.76 9.35 -35.66
CA PHE A 42 -21.65 9.49 -34.52
C PHE A 42 -21.64 10.96 -34.07
N PRO A 43 -22.76 11.49 -33.55
CA PRO A 43 -22.74 12.76 -32.86
C PRO A 43 -21.65 12.74 -31.78
N ALA A 44 -20.86 13.80 -31.68
CA ALA A 44 -19.84 13.89 -30.64
C ALA A 44 -20.49 13.74 -29.27
N SER A 45 -20.10 12.70 -28.53
CA SER A 45 -20.57 12.50 -27.16
C SER A 45 -20.05 13.64 -26.29
N THR A 46 -20.96 14.32 -25.59
CA THR A 46 -20.62 15.38 -24.64
C THR A 46 -20.53 14.80 -23.23
N TYR A 47 -19.79 15.48 -22.35
CA TYR A 47 -19.77 15.16 -20.94
C TYR A 47 -21.17 15.20 -20.33
N ASP A 48 -21.97 16.22 -20.65
CA ASP A 48 -23.35 16.35 -20.19
C ASP A 48 -24.25 15.20 -20.66
N GLY A 49 -24.05 14.75 -21.91
CA GLY A 49 -24.75 13.58 -22.44
C GLY A 49 -24.41 12.30 -21.67
N TRP A 50 -23.14 12.14 -21.27
CA TRP A 50 -22.71 11.05 -20.40
C TRP A 50 -23.30 11.17 -18.99
N VAL A 51 -23.27 12.36 -18.36
CA VAL A 51 -23.89 12.61 -17.04
C VAL A 51 -25.37 12.23 -17.06
N ALA A 52 -26.13 12.64 -18.07
CA ALA A 52 -27.54 12.30 -18.20
C ALA A 52 -27.79 10.77 -18.24
N GLN A 53 -26.90 9.99 -18.87
CA GLN A 53 -26.99 8.53 -18.84
C GLN A 53 -26.64 7.95 -17.47
N VAL A 54 -25.63 8.49 -16.79
CA VAL A 54 -25.24 8.07 -15.44
C VAL A 54 -26.39 8.31 -14.46
N GLU A 55 -26.98 9.50 -14.45
CA GLU A 55 -28.09 9.83 -13.55
C GLU A 55 -29.31 8.94 -13.83
N LYS A 56 -29.56 8.58 -15.08
CA LYS A 56 -30.60 7.60 -15.44
C LYS A 56 -30.32 6.23 -14.82
N VAL A 57 -29.09 5.74 -14.87
CA VAL A 57 -28.67 4.48 -14.21
C VAL A 57 -28.78 4.59 -12.69
N LEU A 58 -28.48 5.75 -12.12
CA LEU A 58 -28.62 6.05 -10.70
C LEU A 58 -30.07 6.32 -10.25
N LYS A 59 -31.07 6.10 -11.12
CA LYS A 59 -32.50 6.34 -10.85
C LYS A 59 -32.78 7.79 -10.43
N GLY A 60 -32.11 8.75 -11.05
CA GLY A 60 -32.29 10.18 -10.82
C GLY A 60 -31.44 10.78 -9.69
N LYS A 61 -30.53 10.02 -9.07
CA LYS A 61 -29.55 10.60 -8.14
C LYS A 61 -28.44 11.31 -8.92
N SER A 62 -27.96 12.42 -8.37
CA SER A 62 -26.84 13.21 -8.90
C SER A 62 -25.58 12.34 -9.05
N ILE A 63 -24.81 12.62 -10.10
CA ILE A 63 -23.50 12.00 -10.33
C ILE A 63 -22.52 12.23 -9.17
N GLU A 64 -22.66 13.32 -8.42
CA GLU A 64 -21.80 13.65 -7.27
C GLU A 64 -21.88 12.57 -6.18
N THR A 65 -22.93 11.76 -6.15
CA THR A 65 -23.05 10.61 -5.23
C THR A 65 -22.03 9.49 -5.52
N LEU A 66 -21.36 9.53 -6.67
CA LEU A 66 -20.27 8.64 -7.04
C LEU A 66 -18.89 9.19 -6.67
N ASN A 67 -18.80 10.43 -6.17
CA ASN A 67 -17.54 10.98 -5.72
C ASN A 67 -17.06 10.23 -4.48
N ILE A 68 -15.76 9.98 -4.42
CA ILE A 68 -15.11 9.34 -3.27
C ILE A 68 -14.23 10.37 -2.60
N GLU A 69 -14.50 10.66 -1.33
CA GLU A 69 -13.63 11.48 -0.51
C GLU A 69 -12.49 10.63 0.06
N SER A 70 -11.26 10.94 -0.34
CA SER A 70 -10.08 10.25 0.15
C SER A 70 -9.67 10.73 1.55
N LEU A 71 -8.76 10.00 2.21
CA LEU A 71 -8.22 10.39 3.52
C LEU A 71 -7.29 11.61 3.45
N GLU A 72 -6.85 11.96 2.25
CA GLU A 72 -6.09 13.15 1.90
C GLU A 72 -6.99 14.39 1.75
N GLY A 73 -8.32 14.23 1.89
CA GLY A 73 -9.28 15.30 1.64
C GLY A 73 -9.30 15.71 0.17
N ILE A 74 -9.17 14.72 -0.73
CA ILE A 74 -9.27 14.88 -2.18
C ILE A 74 -10.56 14.20 -2.66
N THR A 75 -11.36 14.95 -3.42
CA THR A 75 -12.57 14.44 -4.06
C THR A 75 -12.22 13.72 -5.37
N LEU A 76 -12.28 12.39 -5.36
CA LEU A 76 -12.06 11.56 -6.53
C LEU A 76 -13.36 11.49 -7.36
N LYS A 77 -13.27 11.92 -8.62
CA LYS A 77 -14.40 11.92 -9.56
C LYS A 77 -14.50 10.57 -10.29
N PRO A 78 -15.70 10.14 -10.68
CA PRO A 78 -15.88 8.90 -11.44
C PRO A 78 -15.28 8.96 -12.86
N LEU A 79 -15.04 10.15 -13.40
CA LEU A 79 -14.46 10.35 -14.73
C LEU A 79 -13.64 11.63 -14.80
N TYR A 80 -12.44 11.54 -15.37
CA TYR A 80 -11.57 12.66 -15.71
C TYR A 80 -11.46 12.75 -17.24
N THR A 81 -11.76 13.90 -17.82
CA THR A 81 -11.83 14.11 -19.28
C THR A 81 -10.80 15.10 -19.81
N ASN A 82 -10.07 15.78 -18.91
CA ASN A 82 -9.02 16.70 -19.26
C ASN A 82 -7.75 16.41 -18.46
N ARG A 83 -6.61 16.82 -19.01
CA ARG A 83 -5.34 16.85 -18.29
C ARG A 83 -5.17 18.25 -17.67
N PRO A 84 -4.65 18.37 -16.44
CA PRO A 84 -4.17 19.66 -15.95
C PRO A 84 -3.19 20.27 -16.95
N GLU A 85 -3.26 21.58 -17.19
CA GLU A 85 -2.38 22.29 -18.14
C GLU A 85 -0.91 22.15 -17.72
N THR A 86 -0.28 21.11 -18.22
CA THR A 86 1.08 20.74 -17.87
C THR A 86 1.77 20.37 -19.16
N GLY A 87 2.86 21.06 -19.49
CA GLY A 87 3.64 20.75 -20.68
C GLY A 87 4.15 19.31 -20.66
N ASP A 88 4.47 18.74 -21.81
CA ASP A 88 4.92 17.34 -21.91
C ASP A 88 6.18 17.02 -21.09
N LYS A 89 6.94 18.06 -20.73
CA LYS A 89 8.08 18.04 -19.79
C LYS A 89 7.65 18.31 -18.34
N HIS A 90 6.52 17.78 -17.88
CA HIS A 90 6.07 17.99 -16.50
C HIS A 90 7.16 17.58 -15.50
N VAL A 91 7.34 18.42 -14.48
CA VAL A 91 8.35 18.27 -13.41
C VAL A 91 8.23 16.96 -12.60
N SER A 92 7.17 16.17 -12.79
CA SER A 92 6.99 14.87 -12.12
C SER A 92 7.53 13.71 -12.95
N ARG A 93 7.75 13.92 -14.27
CA ARG A 93 8.15 12.91 -15.26
C ARG A 93 9.65 12.89 -15.53
N GLY A 94 10.26 14.07 -15.61
CA GLY A 94 11.65 14.24 -16.05
C GLY A 94 12.72 13.96 -14.99
N TRP A 95 12.52 13.00 -14.08
CA TRP A 95 13.38 12.78 -12.91
C TRP A 95 14.51 11.77 -13.14
N LYS A 96 14.29 10.80 -14.02
CA LYS A 96 15.29 9.79 -14.38
C LYS A 96 15.63 9.87 -15.86
N SER A 97 16.89 9.64 -16.18
CA SER A 97 17.35 9.47 -17.56
C SER A 97 17.15 8.04 -18.09
N LYS A 98 16.93 7.06 -17.20
CA LYS A 98 16.65 5.66 -17.53
C LYS A 98 15.55 5.09 -16.62
N PRO A 99 14.65 4.26 -17.16
CA PRO A 99 13.64 3.54 -16.38
C PRO A 99 14.29 2.34 -15.68
N ASP A 100 15.02 2.58 -14.61
CA ASP A 100 15.62 1.53 -13.78
C ASP A 100 15.31 1.76 -12.29
N TRP A 101 15.33 0.67 -11.53
CA TRP A 101 15.24 0.64 -10.07
C TRP A 101 16.15 -0.48 -9.55
N LYS A 102 16.54 -0.40 -8.29
CA LYS A 102 17.37 -1.40 -7.63
C LYS A 102 16.54 -2.26 -6.69
N ILE A 103 16.69 -3.57 -6.85
CA ILE A 103 16.11 -4.56 -5.94
C ILE A 103 16.94 -4.55 -4.65
N SER A 104 16.34 -4.06 -3.57
CA SER A 104 17.02 -3.80 -2.29
C SER A 104 16.43 -4.66 -1.16
N GLN A 105 16.56 -5.99 -1.28
CA GLN A 105 16.07 -6.88 -0.24
C GLN A 105 16.97 -6.85 0.99
N HIS A 106 16.40 -6.48 2.14
CA HIS A 106 17.14 -6.43 3.40
C HIS A 106 17.61 -7.83 3.84
N ALA A 107 18.86 -7.91 4.29
CA ALA A 107 19.42 -9.13 4.83
C ALA A 107 18.67 -9.63 6.07
N GLN A 108 18.57 -10.95 6.23
CA GLN A 108 17.94 -11.59 7.39
C GLN A 108 18.98 -12.47 8.09
N GLY A 109 19.09 -12.33 9.42
CA GLY A 109 20.06 -13.06 10.24
C GLY A 109 20.06 -12.55 11.67
N LYS A 110 20.63 -13.33 12.60
CA LYS A 110 20.76 -13.00 14.02
C LYS A 110 22.09 -12.35 14.37
N ASP A 111 23.10 -12.56 13.53
CA ASP A 111 24.46 -12.08 13.71
C ASP A 111 25.09 -11.67 12.37
N PRO A 112 26.24 -10.99 12.39
CA PRO A 112 26.90 -10.53 11.16
C PRO A 112 27.28 -11.64 10.19
N ASP A 113 27.63 -12.85 10.66
CA ASP A 113 28.03 -13.96 9.78
C ASP A 113 26.85 -14.48 8.98
N GLU A 114 25.71 -14.69 9.63
CA GLU A 114 24.45 -15.02 8.96
C GLU A 114 24.04 -13.94 7.96
N LEU A 115 24.17 -12.66 8.34
CA LEU A 115 23.80 -11.52 7.49
C LEU A 115 24.69 -11.39 6.25
N ILE A 116 26.01 -11.57 6.39
CA ILE A 116 26.97 -11.57 5.28
C ILE A 116 26.66 -12.72 4.33
N LEU A 117 26.49 -13.94 4.85
CA LEU A 117 26.15 -15.11 4.06
C LEU A 117 24.83 -14.93 3.30
N PHE A 118 23.80 -14.48 4.01
CA PHE A 118 22.49 -14.21 3.41
C PHE A 118 22.59 -13.18 2.28
N THR A 119 23.30 -12.08 2.52
CA THR A 119 23.43 -11.00 1.53
C THR A 119 24.11 -11.50 0.26
N LYS A 120 25.20 -12.27 0.40
CA LYS A 120 25.89 -12.88 -0.72
C LYS A 120 24.96 -13.78 -1.55
N GLU A 121 24.21 -14.65 -0.88
CA GLU A 121 23.24 -15.53 -1.55
C GLU A 121 22.13 -14.76 -2.28
N GLU A 122 21.70 -13.61 -1.76
CA GLU A 122 20.66 -12.80 -2.39
C GLU A 122 21.19 -12.00 -3.59
N LEU A 123 22.43 -11.51 -3.53
CA LEU A 123 23.11 -10.87 -4.68
C LEU A 123 23.25 -11.86 -5.84
N ASP A 124 23.70 -13.08 -5.56
CA ASP A 124 23.80 -14.18 -6.55
C ASP A 124 22.45 -14.57 -7.19
N ARG A 125 21.33 -14.15 -6.58
CA ARG A 125 19.96 -14.51 -6.98
C ARG A 125 19.14 -13.34 -7.50
N GLY A 126 19.77 -12.20 -7.77
CA GLY A 126 19.15 -11.05 -8.42
C GLY A 126 18.75 -9.90 -7.51
N SER A 127 19.12 -9.91 -6.22
CA SER A 127 19.20 -8.66 -5.47
C SER A 127 20.33 -7.82 -6.07
N GLU A 128 20.14 -6.51 -6.21
CA GLU A 128 21.15 -5.62 -6.81
C GLU A 128 21.88 -4.77 -5.77
N VAL A 129 21.47 -4.88 -4.50
CA VAL A 129 21.93 -4.05 -3.40
C VAL A 129 22.16 -4.91 -2.18
N ALA A 130 23.33 -4.73 -1.57
CA ALA A 130 23.63 -5.25 -0.24
C ALA A 130 22.97 -4.36 0.80
N ALA A 131 21.77 -4.76 1.22
CA ALA A 131 20.91 -3.92 2.03
C ALA A 131 20.80 -4.40 3.49
N LEU A 132 21.01 -3.50 4.45
CA LEU A 132 20.88 -3.74 5.87
C LEU A 132 19.91 -2.74 6.49
N SER A 133 18.95 -3.28 7.26
CA SER A 133 18.12 -2.47 8.14
C SER A 133 18.93 -1.92 9.31
N GLU A 134 18.40 -0.88 9.97
CA GLU A 134 19.02 -0.27 11.14
C GLU A 134 19.39 -1.29 12.22
N LYS A 135 18.46 -2.19 12.54
CA LYS A 135 18.67 -3.27 13.52
C LYS A 135 19.80 -4.21 13.09
N ALA A 136 19.86 -4.60 11.82
CA ALA A 136 20.87 -5.51 11.32
C ALA A 136 22.26 -4.86 11.26
N ALA A 137 22.34 -3.61 10.79
CA ALA A 137 23.59 -2.86 10.72
C ALA A 137 24.22 -2.61 12.10
N GLY A 138 23.39 -2.46 13.14
CA GLY A 138 23.84 -2.30 14.53
C GLY A 138 24.54 -3.52 15.13
N LEU A 139 24.48 -4.68 14.49
CA LEU A 139 25.16 -5.91 14.95
C LEU A 139 26.63 -5.97 14.51
N PHE A 140 27.05 -5.12 13.56
CA PHE A 140 28.38 -5.18 12.95
C PHE A 140 29.43 -4.45 13.79
N ASN A 141 30.60 -5.08 13.88
CA ASN A 141 31.85 -4.40 14.26
C ASN A 141 32.65 -4.05 12.99
N GLU A 142 33.73 -3.29 13.15
CA GLU A 142 34.57 -2.82 12.03
C GLU A 142 35.06 -3.97 11.14
N LYS A 143 35.54 -5.07 11.74
CA LYS A 143 36.04 -6.23 11.00
C LYS A 143 34.95 -6.85 10.11
N LYS A 144 33.76 -7.02 10.66
CA LYS A 144 32.62 -7.61 9.92
C LYS A 144 32.03 -6.64 8.91
N ALA A 145 32.02 -5.34 9.19
CA ALA A 145 31.65 -4.32 8.23
C ALA A 145 32.62 -4.34 7.03
N ALA A 146 33.92 -4.43 7.26
CA ALA A 146 34.92 -4.53 6.21
C ALA A 146 34.76 -5.79 5.34
N GLU A 147 34.40 -6.92 5.96
CA GLU A 147 34.06 -8.16 5.26
C GLU A 147 32.81 -7.97 4.37
N PHE A 148 31.74 -7.39 4.92
CA PHE A 148 30.49 -7.11 4.21
C PHE A 148 30.71 -6.19 2.99
N LEU A 149 31.50 -5.13 3.14
CA LEU A 149 31.79 -4.17 2.07
C LEU A 149 32.70 -4.75 0.97
N THR A 150 33.19 -5.99 1.13
CA THR A 150 34.00 -6.71 0.13
C THR A 150 33.29 -7.89 -0.51
N LEU A 151 31.97 -8.02 -0.31
CA LEU A 151 31.18 -9.11 -0.88
C LEU A 151 31.29 -9.19 -2.41
N GLU A 152 31.34 -8.05 -3.09
CA GLU A 152 31.53 -7.94 -4.54
C GLU A 152 32.37 -6.70 -4.88
N ASN A 153 32.89 -6.66 -6.11
CA ASN A 153 33.52 -5.45 -6.65
C ASN A 153 32.44 -4.41 -7.01
N ASN A 154 32.70 -3.12 -6.77
CA ASN A 154 31.76 -2.02 -7.04
C ASN A 154 30.40 -2.19 -6.35
N LEU A 155 30.44 -2.68 -5.11
CA LEU A 155 29.27 -3.09 -4.35
C LEU A 155 28.30 -1.91 -4.19
N HIS A 156 27.04 -2.12 -4.57
CA HIS A 156 25.98 -1.17 -4.27
C HIS A 156 25.41 -1.50 -2.89
N ILE A 157 25.50 -0.55 -1.95
CA ILE A 157 25.05 -0.73 -0.57
C ILE A 157 23.80 0.11 -0.29
N TYR A 158 23.00 -0.39 0.65
CA TYR A 158 21.94 0.36 1.30
C TYR A 158 21.95 0.02 2.78
N ILE A 159 22.66 0.81 3.56
CA ILE A 159 22.89 0.54 4.98
C ILE A 159 22.30 1.69 5.76
N LYS A 160 21.17 1.42 6.40
CA LYS A 160 20.61 2.28 7.44
C LYS A 160 21.26 1.86 8.75
N HIS A 161 21.87 2.79 9.49
CA HIS A 161 22.58 2.47 10.73
C HIS A 161 22.21 3.41 11.88
N SER A 162 22.28 2.93 13.11
CA SER A 162 22.17 3.75 14.32
C SER A 162 23.54 4.20 14.87
N ASN A 163 24.63 3.53 14.47
CA ASN A 163 26.01 3.87 14.79
C ASN A 163 26.89 3.75 13.53
N GLY A 164 27.50 4.85 13.09
CA GLY A 164 28.28 4.91 11.86
C GLY A 164 29.73 4.44 12.02
N GLU A 165 30.28 4.47 13.23
CA GLU A 165 31.73 4.27 13.47
C GLU A 165 32.29 2.96 12.87
N PRO A 166 31.66 1.77 13.07
CA PRO A 166 32.18 0.53 12.47
C PRO A 166 32.21 0.57 10.94
N TRP A 167 31.25 1.26 10.33
CA TRP A 167 31.12 1.36 8.88
C TRP A 167 32.10 2.37 8.29
N ILE A 168 32.23 3.55 8.91
CA ILE A 168 33.16 4.60 8.49
C ILE A 168 34.60 4.10 8.52
N ASN A 169 35.01 3.38 9.58
CA ASN A 169 36.35 2.81 9.65
C ASN A 169 36.58 1.75 8.56
N ALA A 170 35.57 0.93 8.28
CA ALA A 170 35.63 -0.15 7.30
C ALA A 170 35.64 0.34 5.83
N LEU A 171 35.19 1.57 5.57
CA LEU A 171 35.12 2.16 4.23
C LEU A 171 36.50 2.38 3.58
N GLN A 172 37.59 2.44 4.34
CA GLN A 172 38.90 2.78 3.79
C GLN A 172 39.30 1.88 2.60
N ASN A 173 39.58 2.51 1.45
CA ASN A 173 39.97 1.87 0.20
C ASN A 173 38.92 0.88 -0.36
N LYS A 174 37.63 1.08 -0.09
CA LYS A 174 36.54 0.29 -0.65
C LYS A 174 35.86 1.03 -1.79
N ASP A 175 35.63 0.35 -2.90
CA ASP A 175 34.85 0.91 -4.02
C ASP A 175 33.37 0.54 -3.81
N VAL A 176 32.65 1.41 -3.12
CA VAL A 176 31.23 1.23 -2.77
C VAL A 176 30.41 2.43 -3.20
N ARG A 177 29.14 2.21 -3.50
CA ARG A 177 28.20 3.28 -3.88
C ARG A 177 26.82 3.03 -3.28
N GLY A 178 26.00 4.06 -3.21
CA GLY A 178 24.62 3.96 -2.75
C GLY A 178 24.40 4.73 -1.46
N VAL A 179 23.78 4.09 -0.48
CA VAL A 179 23.33 4.73 0.76
C VAL A 179 24.04 4.09 1.95
N LEU A 180 24.73 4.91 2.74
CA LEU A 180 25.23 4.57 4.06
C LEU A 180 24.91 5.75 4.95
N GLY A 181 23.81 5.65 5.69
CA GLY A 181 23.31 6.81 6.41
C GLY A 181 22.37 6.48 7.55
N ARG A 182 21.97 7.55 8.22
CA ARG A 182 21.07 7.51 9.37
C ARG A 182 19.81 8.30 9.09
N ASP A 183 18.69 7.82 9.61
CA ASP A 183 17.39 8.48 9.51
C ASP A 183 17.33 9.72 10.39
N TRP A 184 17.17 10.89 9.77
CA TRP A 184 17.09 12.16 10.47
C TRP A 184 15.93 12.22 11.47
N GLY A 185 14.83 11.52 11.21
CA GLY A 185 13.63 11.55 12.04
C GLY A 185 13.80 10.97 13.45
N SER A 186 14.89 10.23 13.72
CA SER A 186 15.14 9.63 15.02
C SER A 186 15.55 10.68 16.06
N PRO A 187 15.02 10.61 17.31
CA PRO A 187 15.24 11.62 18.35
C PRO A 187 16.72 11.93 18.65
N ASP A 188 17.61 10.96 18.48
CA ASP A 188 19.04 11.05 18.81
C ASP A 188 19.87 11.82 17.78
N ASN A 189 19.29 12.18 16.63
CA ASN A 189 20.04 12.63 15.45
C ASN A 189 20.10 14.15 15.26
N GLN A 190 19.56 14.93 16.20
CA GLN A 190 19.64 16.39 16.18
C GLN A 190 20.85 16.90 16.97
N THR A 191 22.02 16.32 16.75
CA THR A 191 23.26 16.66 17.47
C THR A 191 24.41 16.94 16.51
N ASP A 192 25.37 17.76 16.93
CA ASP A 192 26.59 18.05 16.14
C ASP A 192 27.38 16.78 15.80
N LYS A 193 27.26 15.74 16.62
CA LYS A 193 27.89 14.42 16.38
C LYS A 193 27.36 13.75 15.12
N TRP A 194 26.06 13.82 14.86
CA TRP A 194 25.48 13.25 13.65
C TRP A 194 26.03 13.92 12.39
N PHE A 195 26.16 15.25 12.39
CA PHE A 195 26.68 15.96 11.23
C PHE A 195 28.18 15.70 11.03
N ALA A 196 28.95 15.50 12.10
CA ALA A 196 30.34 15.05 12.01
C ALA A 196 30.47 13.71 11.26
N GLU A 197 29.62 12.71 11.59
CA GLU A 197 29.59 11.43 10.86
C GLU A 197 29.30 11.64 9.35
N VAL A 198 28.35 12.52 9.03
CA VAL A 198 28.02 12.87 7.63
C VAL A 198 29.22 13.47 6.90
N MET A 199 30.00 14.33 7.57
CA MET A 199 31.23 14.93 7.03
C MET A 199 32.35 13.90 6.85
N ASP A 200 32.49 12.95 7.78
CA ASP A 200 33.50 11.88 7.70
C ASP A 200 33.21 10.92 6.53
N ILE A 201 31.94 10.56 6.33
CA ILE A 201 31.51 9.77 5.18
C ILE A 201 31.78 10.54 3.88
N ASP A 202 31.41 11.83 3.79
CA ASP A 202 31.65 12.62 2.59
C ASP A 202 33.14 12.79 2.25
N SER A 203 33.97 12.97 3.27
CA SER A 203 35.42 13.17 3.09
C SER A 203 36.11 11.93 2.54
N SER A 204 35.61 10.74 2.90
CA SER A 204 36.16 9.47 2.43
C SER A 204 35.50 8.98 1.14
N HIS A 205 34.18 9.16 1.00
CA HIS A 205 33.33 8.58 -0.06
C HIS A 205 32.25 9.60 -0.50
N PRO A 206 32.62 10.60 -1.31
CA PRO A 206 31.73 11.71 -1.68
C PRO A 206 30.53 11.29 -2.55
N GLU A 207 30.55 10.11 -3.16
CA GLU A 207 29.45 9.53 -3.93
C GLU A 207 28.34 8.92 -3.06
N LEU A 208 28.64 8.60 -1.79
CA LEU A 208 27.65 8.03 -0.89
C LEU A 208 26.62 9.07 -0.43
N LYS A 209 25.37 8.62 -0.34
CA LYS A 209 24.30 9.33 0.36
C LYS A 209 24.35 8.93 1.84
N SER A 210 24.45 9.93 2.71
CA SER A 210 24.62 9.74 4.16
C SER A 210 23.49 10.28 5.02
N ILE A 211 22.52 10.97 4.41
CA ILE A 211 21.38 11.56 5.11
C ILE A 211 20.11 10.89 4.61
N ILE A 212 19.43 10.14 5.47
CA ILE A 212 18.16 9.51 5.14
C ILE A 212 17.01 10.36 5.71
N LEU A 213 16.09 10.78 4.84
CA LEU A 213 14.86 11.47 5.20
C LEU A 213 13.71 10.49 5.03
N SER A 214 13.12 10.00 6.13
CA SER A 214 12.14 8.91 6.07
C SER A 214 10.76 9.32 6.57
N SER A 215 9.72 8.97 5.82
CA SER A 215 8.33 9.00 6.29
C SER A 215 7.84 7.64 6.80
N VAL A 216 8.62 6.57 6.64
CA VAL A 216 8.18 5.19 6.92
C VAL A 216 7.65 5.04 8.35
N SER A 217 8.31 5.65 9.33
CA SER A 217 7.89 5.61 10.74
C SER A 217 6.53 6.28 10.98
N ILE A 218 6.28 7.46 10.40
CA ILE A 218 5.01 8.17 10.58
C ILE A 218 3.88 7.52 9.77
N HIS A 219 4.19 6.91 8.65
CA HIS A 219 3.24 6.13 7.86
C HIS A 219 2.72 4.92 8.64
N GLN A 220 3.61 4.21 9.35
CA GLN A 220 3.21 3.13 10.26
C GLN A 220 2.36 3.60 11.44
N LYS A 221 2.40 4.90 11.78
CA LYS A 221 1.53 5.53 12.78
C LYS A 221 0.21 6.05 12.20
N GLY A 222 0.00 5.90 10.89
CA GLY A 222 -1.25 6.22 10.20
C GLY A 222 -1.22 7.40 9.26
N ALA A 223 -0.06 8.02 9.02
CA ALA A 223 0.03 9.20 8.16
C ALA A 223 -0.54 8.93 6.74
N ASN A 224 -1.19 9.93 6.16
CA ASN A 224 -1.62 9.92 4.76
C ASN A 224 -0.50 10.43 3.83
N ALA A 225 -0.74 10.35 2.51
CA ALA A 225 0.26 10.74 1.52
C ALA A 225 0.72 12.20 1.68
N ILE A 226 -0.21 13.13 1.96
CA ILE A 226 0.08 14.57 2.16
C ILE A 226 1.02 14.77 3.35
N GLN A 227 0.68 14.16 4.50
CA GLN A 227 1.47 14.25 5.73
C GLN A 227 2.87 13.67 5.54
N GLU A 228 3.00 12.54 4.85
CA GLU A 228 4.30 11.94 4.54
C GLU A 228 5.20 12.88 3.71
N LEU A 229 4.66 13.47 2.64
CA LEU A 229 5.42 14.38 1.78
C LEU A 229 5.83 15.64 2.55
N ALA A 230 4.90 16.28 3.26
CA ALA A 230 5.17 17.48 4.04
C ALA A 230 6.22 17.23 5.12
N TYR A 231 6.14 16.08 5.80
CA TYR A 231 7.11 15.69 6.83
C TYR A 231 8.52 15.53 6.27
N VAL A 232 8.69 14.88 5.12
CA VAL A 232 10.01 14.71 4.47
C VAL A 232 10.60 16.06 4.05
N ILE A 233 9.80 16.97 3.49
CA ILE A 233 10.27 18.30 3.10
C ILE A 233 10.65 19.13 4.33
N ALA A 234 9.89 19.04 5.42
CA ALA A 234 10.24 19.69 6.69
C ALA A 234 11.54 19.13 7.29
N GLN A 235 11.78 17.82 7.18
CA GLN A 235 13.08 17.23 7.56
C GLN A 235 14.21 17.80 6.69
N ALA A 236 14.02 17.90 5.37
CA ALA A 236 15.01 18.46 4.45
C ALA A 236 15.35 19.91 4.81
N SER A 237 14.34 20.75 5.09
CA SER A 237 14.51 22.14 5.54
C SER A 237 15.43 22.21 6.77
N ASN A 238 15.13 21.41 7.80
CA ASN A 238 15.93 21.37 9.03
C ASN A 238 17.37 20.91 8.78
N VAL A 239 17.56 19.86 7.98
CA VAL A 239 18.89 19.35 7.65
C VAL A 239 19.72 20.41 6.93
N ILE A 240 19.13 21.14 5.97
CA ILE A 240 19.83 22.22 5.26
C ILE A 240 20.27 23.31 6.26
N GLN A 241 19.38 23.74 7.15
CA GLN A 241 19.72 24.74 8.17
C GLN A 241 20.86 24.29 9.09
N VAL A 242 20.90 23.01 9.47
CA VAL A 242 21.99 22.45 10.29
C VAL A 242 23.30 22.40 9.50
N ALA A 243 23.25 22.01 8.23
CA ALA A 243 24.42 21.93 7.36
C ALA A 243 25.02 23.31 7.07
N GLU A 244 24.18 24.32 6.81
CA GLU A 244 24.61 25.70 6.57
C GLU A 244 25.31 26.30 7.80
N LYS A 245 24.82 26.01 9.02
CA LYS A 245 25.49 26.40 10.27
C LYS A 245 26.89 25.79 10.40
N ASN A 246 27.11 24.63 9.79
CA ASN A 246 28.39 23.92 9.76
C ASN A 246 29.20 24.21 8.48
N GLY A 247 28.78 25.19 7.66
CA GLY A 247 29.53 25.69 6.50
C GLY A 247 29.32 24.91 5.20
N TRP A 248 28.39 23.96 5.13
CA TRP A 248 28.01 23.30 3.87
C TRP A 248 26.99 24.13 3.09
N SER A 249 27.09 24.11 1.76
CA SER A 249 26.06 24.70 0.90
C SER A 249 24.82 23.79 0.81
N ALA A 250 23.67 24.38 0.49
CA ALA A 250 22.44 23.63 0.21
C ALA A 250 22.63 22.58 -0.89
N GLU A 251 23.36 22.90 -1.97
CA GLU A 251 23.68 21.95 -3.05
C GLU A 251 24.45 20.73 -2.52
N LYS A 252 25.46 20.96 -1.68
CA LYS A 252 26.29 19.90 -1.10
C LYS A 252 25.49 18.99 -0.19
N VAL A 253 24.68 19.55 0.72
CA VAL A 253 23.90 18.73 1.64
C VAL A 253 22.78 17.97 0.91
N ILE A 254 22.12 18.60 -0.06
CA ILE A 254 21.10 17.92 -0.88
C ILE A 254 21.73 16.76 -1.65
N SER A 255 22.97 16.90 -2.13
CA SER A 255 23.67 15.81 -2.81
C SER A 255 23.94 14.60 -1.89
N LYS A 256 23.73 14.71 -0.57
CA LYS A 256 23.85 13.63 0.42
C LYS A 256 22.54 13.03 0.86
N MET A 257 21.43 13.63 0.47
CA MET A 257 20.11 13.17 0.86
C MET A 257 19.67 11.93 0.06
N HIS A 258 18.97 11.05 0.77
CA HIS A 258 18.18 9.94 0.28
C HIS A 258 16.82 10.00 0.97
N VAL A 259 15.74 9.74 0.24
CA VAL A 259 14.38 9.86 0.78
C VAL A 259 13.69 8.51 0.78
N GLU A 260 13.05 8.15 1.88
CA GLU A 260 12.33 6.88 2.06
C GLU A 260 10.83 7.11 2.22
N PHE A 261 10.03 6.40 1.42
CA PHE A 261 8.57 6.33 1.57
C PHE A 261 8.09 4.90 1.78
N ALA A 262 7.05 4.74 2.59
CA ALA A 262 6.28 3.51 2.58
C ALA A 262 5.29 3.51 1.41
N VAL A 263 4.92 2.35 0.88
CA VAL A 263 3.96 2.22 -0.23
C VAL A 263 2.80 1.34 0.22
N GLY A 264 1.63 1.95 0.39
CA GLY A 264 0.39 1.32 0.83
C GLY A 264 -0.46 0.74 -0.29
N SER A 265 -1.67 0.30 0.05
CA SER A 265 -2.50 -0.53 -0.83
C SER A 265 -3.26 0.24 -1.91
N ASP A 266 -3.36 1.57 -1.81
CA ASP A 266 -4.05 2.39 -2.82
C ASP A 266 -3.15 2.61 -4.03
N PHE A 267 -3.36 1.77 -5.04
CA PHE A 267 -2.47 1.68 -6.20
C PHE A 267 -2.22 3.03 -6.90
N PHE A 268 -3.28 3.78 -7.20
CA PHE A 268 -3.15 5.03 -7.96
C PHE A 268 -2.69 6.20 -7.10
N LEU A 269 -3.10 6.22 -5.83
CA LEU A 269 -2.63 7.21 -4.86
C LEU A 269 -1.12 7.08 -4.66
N GLU A 270 -0.59 5.86 -4.51
CA GLU A 270 0.83 5.65 -4.28
C GLU A 270 1.69 6.02 -5.49
N ILE A 271 1.24 5.71 -6.70
CA ILE A 271 1.88 6.20 -7.94
C ILE A 271 1.90 7.73 -7.93
N SER A 272 0.77 8.35 -7.63
CA SER A 272 0.61 9.80 -7.61
C SER A 272 1.44 10.46 -6.50
N LYS A 273 1.58 9.83 -5.33
CA LYS A 273 2.39 10.29 -4.19
C LYS A 273 3.86 10.42 -4.57
N LEU A 274 4.43 9.38 -5.16
CA LEU A 274 5.84 9.40 -5.59
C LEU A 274 6.07 10.43 -6.72
N ARG A 275 5.10 10.61 -7.61
CA ARG A 275 5.13 11.65 -8.65
C ARG A 275 5.01 13.06 -8.07
N ALA A 276 4.13 13.24 -7.08
CA ALA A 276 3.87 14.51 -6.41
C ALA A 276 5.10 14.95 -5.62
N PHE A 277 5.73 14.02 -4.89
CA PHE A 277 6.97 14.27 -4.17
C PHE A 277 8.03 14.95 -5.04
N ARG A 278 8.21 14.47 -6.27
CA ARG A 278 9.19 15.05 -7.19
C ARG A 278 8.87 16.49 -7.58
N ALA A 279 7.60 16.80 -7.82
CA ALA A 279 7.17 18.15 -8.10
C ALA A 279 7.44 19.07 -6.90
N VAL A 280 7.04 18.61 -5.70
CA VAL A 280 7.25 19.33 -4.44
C VAL A 280 8.74 19.54 -4.16
N TRP A 281 9.56 18.50 -4.31
CA TRP A 281 11.01 18.56 -4.09
C TRP A 281 11.70 19.54 -5.03
N ARG A 282 11.35 19.54 -6.33
CA ARG A 282 11.89 20.52 -7.29
C ARG A 282 11.53 21.94 -6.90
N HIS A 283 10.28 22.15 -6.47
CA HIS A 283 9.86 23.47 -6.01
C HIS A 283 10.65 23.89 -4.76
N PHE A 284 10.78 23.00 -3.77
CA PHE A 284 11.60 23.19 -2.58
C PHE A 284 13.07 23.50 -2.90
N ALA A 285 13.73 22.67 -3.71
CA ALA A 285 15.14 22.83 -4.08
C ALA A 285 15.40 24.10 -4.91
N SER A 286 14.41 24.55 -5.69
CA SER A 286 14.53 25.79 -6.48
C SER A 286 14.71 27.04 -5.63
N TYR A 287 14.20 27.04 -4.39
CA TYR A 287 14.42 28.12 -3.43
C TYR A 287 15.92 28.31 -3.10
N TYR A 288 16.66 27.20 -3.10
CA TYR A 288 18.11 27.18 -2.89
C TYR A 288 18.90 27.30 -4.20
N GLN A 289 18.24 27.54 -5.33
CA GLN A 289 18.83 27.60 -6.67
C GLN A 289 19.55 26.30 -7.07
N VAL A 290 19.08 25.16 -6.54
CA VAL A 290 19.64 23.84 -6.82
C VAL A 290 18.72 23.07 -7.76
N ASP A 291 19.22 22.71 -8.95
CA ASP A 291 18.53 21.82 -9.90
C ASP A 291 19.06 20.39 -9.76
N THR A 292 18.88 19.80 -8.59
CA THR A 292 19.38 18.45 -8.29
C THR A 292 18.26 17.48 -7.92
N HIS A 293 18.53 16.21 -8.21
CA HIS A 293 17.63 15.10 -7.94
C HIS A 293 17.99 14.48 -6.60
N VAL A 294 16.98 14.04 -5.85
CA VAL A 294 17.14 13.18 -4.68
C VAL A 294 16.76 11.74 -5.05
N SER A 295 17.48 10.76 -4.51
CA SER A 295 17.15 9.35 -4.71
C SER A 295 16.00 8.94 -3.80
N ILE A 296 15.10 8.09 -4.32
CA ILE A 296 13.88 7.67 -3.64
C ILE A 296 13.94 6.17 -3.34
N GLY A 297 13.98 5.81 -2.07
CA GLY A 297 13.77 4.47 -1.55
C GLY A 297 12.30 4.24 -1.21
N THR A 298 11.83 3.03 -1.46
CA THR A 298 10.47 2.63 -1.12
C THR A 298 10.45 1.30 -0.41
N GLU A 299 9.54 1.18 0.55
CA GLU A 299 9.23 -0.08 1.21
C GLU A 299 7.72 -0.35 1.14
N THR A 300 7.34 -1.56 0.71
CA THR A 300 5.94 -2.02 0.80
C THR A 300 5.47 -2.02 2.25
N ALA A 301 4.37 -1.33 2.54
CA ALA A 301 4.08 -0.90 3.89
C ALA A 301 3.69 -2.06 4.83
N GLN A 302 4.24 -2.08 6.05
CA GLN A 302 3.89 -3.09 7.05
C GLN A 302 2.43 -2.98 7.50
N PHE A 303 1.89 -1.76 7.60
CA PHE A 303 0.54 -1.52 8.13
C PHE A 303 -0.60 -2.10 7.25
N THR A 304 -0.35 -2.36 5.96
CA THR A 304 -1.33 -3.02 5.07
C THR A 304 -1.28 -4.54 5.16
N LYS A 305 -0.27 -5.11 5.83
CA LYS A 305 -0.10 -6.55 5.96
C LYS A 305 -0.94 -7.05 7.13
N LEU A 306 -1.54 -8.20 6.92
CA LEU A 306 -2.38 -8.86 7.92
C LEU A 306 -1.58 -9.96 8.60
N THR A 307 -1.80 -10.15 9.89
CA THR A 307 -1.18 -11.26 10.64
C THR A 307 -1.83 -12.60 10.28
N GLN A 308 -3.05 -12.53 9.75
CA GLN A 308 -3.83 -13.65 9.27
C GLN A 308 -3.71 -13.79 7.76
N ASP A 309 -3.75 -15.03 7.27
CA ASP A 309 -3.72 -15.33 5.84
C ASP A 309 -2.52 -14.66 5.13
N GLU A 310 -1.31 -15.01 5.61
CA GLU A 310 -0.04 -14.42 5.17
C GLU A 310 0.13 -14.49 3.63
N HIS A 311 -0.42 -15.48 2.94
CA HIS A 311 -0.31 -15.56 1.48
C HIS A 311 -1.01 -14.41 0.75
N THR A 312 -2.10 -13.88 1.29
CA THR A 312 -2.76 -12.70 0.72
C THR A 312 -1.89 -11.46 0.83
N ASN A 313 -0.96 -11.40 1.80
CA ASN A 313 0.04 -10.32 1.86
C ASN A 313 0.98 -10.32 0.65
N MET A 314 1.23 -11.47 0.01
CA MET A 314 2.02 -11.53 -1.22
C MET A 314 1.33 -10.76 -2.35
N LEU A 315 -0.01 -10.83 -2.45
CA LEU A 315 -0.79 -10.08 -3.43
C LEU A 315 -0.74 -8.57 -3.15
N ARG A 316 -0.82 -8.17 -1.88
CA ARG A 316 -0.68 -6.77 -1.45
C ARG A 316 0.70 -6.22 -1.81
N SER A 317 1.75 -6.94 -1.40
CA SER A 317 3.14 -6.59 -1.72
C SER A 317 3.38 -6.51 -3.22
N GLY A 318 2.75 -7.38 -4.03
CA GLY A 318 2.83 -7.30 -5.49
C GLY A 318 2.24 -6.02 -6.06
N ASN A 319 1.04 -5.63 -5.62
CA ASN A 319 0.38 -4.39 -6.02
C ASN A 319 1.18 -3.14 -5.60
N GLU A 320 1.68 -3.13 -4.37
CA GLU A 320 2.49 -2.06 -3.81
C GLU A 320 3.83 -1.90 -4.53
N ALA A 321 4.53 -3.02 -4.79
CA ALA A 321 5.77 -3.00 -5.57
C ALA A 321 5.52 -2.48 -6.98
N PHE A 322 4.40 -2.85 -7.60
CA PHE A 322 4.04 -2.35 -8.92
C PHE A 322 3.77 -0.83 -8.90
N ALA A 323 3.05 -0.34 -7.89
CA ALA A 323 2.86 1.10 -7.69
C ALA A 323 4.20 1.85 -7.49
N ALA A 324 5.12 1.28 -6.71
CA ALA A 324 6.46 1.85 -6.50
C ALA A 324 7.27 1.95 -7.80
N VAL A 325 7.23 0.90 -8.65
CA VAL A 325 7.88 0.88 -9.97
C VAL A 325 7.27 1.93 -10.88
N LEU A 326 5.94 1.98 -11.01
CA LEU A 326 5.25 2.96 -11.87
C LEU A 326 5.41 4.39 -11.35
N GLY A 327 5.48 4.55 -10.04
CA GLY A 327 5.81 5.79 -9.36
C GLY A 327 7.28 6.19 -9.48
N GLY A 328 8.15 5.35 -10.05
CA GLY A 328 9.53 5.69 -10.39
C GLY A 328 10.50 5.70 -9.20
N ALA A 329 10.34 4.80 -8.23
CA ALA A 329 11.30 4.63 -7.13
C ALA A 329 12.69 4.18 -7.62
N ASP A 330 13.75 4.56 -6.90
CA ASP A 330 15.15 4.17 -7.18
C ASP A 330 15.54 2.89 -6.48
N TYR A 331 15.13 2.71 -5.23
CA TYR A 331 15.34 1.51 -4.44
C TYR A 331 13.98 0.96 -4.02
N ILE A 332 13.77 -0.34 -4.20
CA ILE A 332 12.52 -0.97 -3.81
C ILE A 332 12.83 -2.16 -2.92
N TYR A 333 12.36 -2.07 -1.68
CA TYR A 333 12.30 -3.17 -0.74
C TYR A 333 10.87 -3.71 -0.70
N VAL A 334 10.72 -4.99 -0.99
CA VAL A 334 9.46 -5.70 -0.80
C VAL A 334 9.54 -6.47 0.50
N ARG A 335 8.69 -6.09 1.43
CA ARG A 335 8.51 -6.75 2.71
C ARG A 335 7.97 -8.18 2.47
N PRO A 336 8.62 -9.21 3.02
CA PRO A 336 8.15 -10.60 2.93
C PRO A 336 6.71 -10.75 3.39
N TYR A 337 5.96 -11.68 2.81
CA TYR A 337 4.53 -11.83 3.10
C TYR A 337 4.25 -12.30 4.55
N ASP A 338 5.25 -12.89 5.21
CA ASP A 338 5.23 -13.37 6.60
C ASP A 338 6.02 -12.46 7.55
N CYS A 339 6.07 -11.16 7.26
CA CYS A 339 6.89 -10.16 7.96
C CYS A 339 6.59 -9.92 9.45
N PHE A 340 5.55 -10.54 9.99
CA PHE A 340 5.24 -10.49 11.43
C PHE A 340 5.96 -11.56 12.23
N LYS A 341 6.67 -12.50 11.59
CA LYS A 341 7.58 -13.43 12.26
C LYS A 341 8.88 -12.71 12.64
N ASP A 342 9.52 -13.16 13.72
CA ASP A 342 10.85 -12.68 14.14
C ASP A 342 11.87 -12.66 13.00
N GLN A 343 11.83 -13.71 12.18
CA GLN A 343 12.57 -13.81 10.94
C GLN A 343 11.66 -14.33 9.84
N PRO A 344 11.51 -13.58 8.73
CA PRO A 344 10.82 -14.06 7.54
C PRO A 344 11.40 -15.37 7.02
N SER A 345 10.55 -16.23 6.48
CA SER A 345 11.02 -17.46 5.85
C SER A 345 11.82 -17.17 4.57
N ARG A 346 12.81 -18.03 4.27
CA ARG A 346 13.58 -17.93 3.00
C ARG A 346 12.67 -17.96 1.76
N GLN A 347 11.53 -18.65 1.83
CA GLN A 347 10.54 -18.68 0.75
C GLN A 347 9.85 -17.32 0.58
N ALA A 348 9.48 -16.66 1.69
CA ALA A 348 8.85 -15.34 1.65
C ALA A 348 9.80 -14.25 1.17
N VAL A 349 11.06 -14.25 1.62
CA VAL A 349 12.09 -13.35 1.08
C VAL A 349 12.27 -13.55 -0.42
N ARG A 350 12.41 -14.81 -0.86
CA ARG A 350 12.53 -15.14 -2.29
C ARG A 350 11.31 -14.64 -3.08
N ALA A 351 10.10 -14.85 -2.57
CA ALA A 351 8.88 -14.38 -3.22
C ALA A 351 8.89 -12.85 -3.37
N ALA A 352 9.26 -12.13 -2.30
CA ALA A 352 9.38 -10.68 -2.30
C ALA A 352 10.40 -10.17 -3.34
N ARG A 353 11.60 -10.77 -3.41
CA ARG A 353 12.59 -10.45 -4.45
C ARG A 353 12.04 -10.73 -5.85
N ASN A 354 11.44 -11.90 -6.03
CA ASN A 354 10.96 -12.36 -7.33
C ASN A 354 9.80 -11.50 -7.88
N ILE A 355 8.98 -10.87 -7.02
CA ILE A 355 7.99 -9.87 -7.46
C ILE A 355 8.69 -8.79 -8.30
N LEU A 356 9.79 -8.23 -7.81
CA LEU A 356 10.52 -7.19 -8.54
C LEU A 356 11.23 -7.72 -9.78
N LEU A 357 11.76 -8.94 -9.76
CA LEU A 357 12.35 -9.59 -10.93
C LEU A 357 11.31 -9.82 -12.03
N ILE A 358 10.09 -10.25 -11.69
CA ILE A 358 8.99 -10.42 -12.66
C ILE A 358 8.61 -9.06 -13.27
N LEU A 359 8.46 -8.02 -12.43
CA LEU A 359 8.18 -6.66 -12.90
C LEU A 359 9.27 -6.15 -13.87
N LYS A 360 10.51 -6.56 -13.65
CA LYS A 360 11.68 -6.19 -14.45
C LYS A 360 11.77 -7.00 -15.77
N GLU A 361 11.89 -8.31 -15.65
CA GLU A 361 12.28 -9.24 -16.72
C GLU A 361 11.10 -9.76 -17.55
N GLU A 362 9.92 -9.92 -16.94
CA GLU A 362 8.74 -10.51 -17.61
C GLU A 362 7.73 -9.44 -18.07
N MET A 363 7.57 -8.38 -17.28
CA MET A 363 6.67 -7.26 -17.60
C MET A 363 7.37 -6.12 -18.34
N PHE A 364 8.69 -6.17 -18.47
CA PHE A 364 9.52 -5.22 -19.22
C PHE A 364 9.29 -3.74 -18.83
N LEU A 365 9.01 -3.47 -17.56
CA LEU A 365 8.72 -2.11 -17.09
C LEU A 365 9.95 -1.19 -17.14
N GLN A 366 11.15 -1.75 -17.34
CA GLN A 366 12.37 -1.00 -17.65
C GLN A 366 12.46 -0.49 -19.10
N LYS A 367 11.38 -0.55 -19.89
CA LYS A 367 11.40 0.00 -21.27
C LYS A 367 10.79 1.39 -21.37
N LEU A 368 10.08 1.85 -20.34
CA LEU A 368 9.30 3.09 -20.37
C LEU A 368 9.55 3.92 -19.11
N ILE A 369 9.88 5.20 -19.29
CA ILE A 369 9.93 6.16 -18.18
C ILE A 369 8.52 6.70 -17.95
N ASP A 370 8.05 6.65 -16.69
CA ASP A 370 6.76 7.20 -16.26
C ASP A 370 5.58 6.77 -17.17
N PRO A 371 5.26 5.46 -17.26
CA PRO A 371 4.17 4.97 -18.10
C PRO A 371 2.79 5.47 -17.63
N ALA A 372 2.67 5.93 -16.39
CA ALA A 372 1.47 6.56 -15.83
C ALA A 372 1.23 7.99 -16.36
N GLY A 373 2.26 8.63 -16.92
CA GLY A 373 2.19 10.00 -17.42
C GLY A 373 1.20 10.15 -18.58
N GLY A 374 0.38 11.20 -18.52
CA GLY A 374 -0.70 11.44 -19.48
C GLY A 374 -2.05 10.84 -19.07
N SER A 375 -2.12 9.97 -18.06
CA SER A 375 -3.39 9.56 -17.46
C SER A 375 -4.06 10.76 -16.80
N TYR A 376 -5.24 11.16 -17.28
CA TYR A 376 -5.97 12.32 -16.73
C TYR A 376 -6.20 12.21 -15.23
N TYR A 377 -6.56 11.02 -14.76
CA TYR A 377 -6.77 10.75 -13.34
C TYR A 377 -5.48 10.94 -12.52
N ILE A 378 -4.39 10.27 -12.92
CA ILE A 378 -3.12 10.30 -12.16
C ILE A 378 -2.52 11.70 -12.19
N GLU A 379 -2.64 12.45 -13.29
CA GLU A 379 -2.13 13.83 -13.37
C GLU A 379 -2.90 14.78 -12.45
N HIS A 380 -4.23 14.69 -12.38
CA HIS A 380 -5.03 15.45 -11.41
C HIS A 380 -4.68 15.06 -9.97
N LEU A 381 -4.67 13.76 -9.66
CA LEU A 381 -4.36 13.28 -8.31
C LEU A 381 -2.94 13.66 -7.86
N THR A 382 -1.96 13.58 -8.78
CA THR A 382 -0.58 14.03 -8.51
C THR A 382 -0.53 15.53 -8.19
N LYS A 383 -1.28 16.34 -8.93
CA LYS A 383 -1.34 17.78 -8.70
C LYS A 383 -1.96 18.10 -7.34
N ASP A 384 -3.13 17.52 -7.04
CA ASP A 384 -3.86 17.78 -5.80
C ASP A 384 -3.04 17.36 -4.56
N ILE A 385 -2.35 16.22 -4.63
CA ILE A 385 -1.43 15.77 -3.56
C ILE A 385 -0.27 16.76 -3.41
N ALA A 386 0.33 17.22 -4.51
CA ALA A 386 1.48 18.12 -4.46
C ALA A 386 1.12 19.49 -3.86
N GLU A 387 -0.02 20.08 -4.27
CA GLU A 387 -0.52 21.35 -3.75
C GLU A 387 -0.80 21.25 -2.25
N LYS A 388 -1.57 20.24 -1.82
CA LYS A 388 -1.89 20.04 -0.40
C LYS A 388 -0.67 19.69 0.45
N ALA A 389 0.29 18.93 -0.08
CA ALA A 389 1.53 18.63 0.62
C ALA A 389 2.39 19.89 0.82
N TRP A 390 2.41 20.78 -0.17
CA TRP A 390 3.09 22.06 -0.06
C TRP A 390 2.42 22.98 0.97
N GLU A 391 1.09 23.09 0.93
CA GLU A 391 0.30 23.81 1.95
C GLU A 391 0.61 23.27 3.34
N LYS A 392 0.59 21.94 3.53
CA LYS A 392 0.89 21.33 4.82
C LYS A 392 2.32 21.57 5.30
N PHE A 393 3.29 21.60 4.38
CA PHE A 393 4.66 21.98 4.70
C PHE A 393 4.74 23.45 5.15
N CYS A 394 4.06 24.38 4.48
CA CYS A 394 4.02 25.78 4.89
C CYS A 394 3.42 25.94 6.30
N GLU A 395 2.32 25.25 6.62
CA GLU A 395 1.74 25.24 7.97
C GLU A 395 2.77 24.80 9.03
N ILE A 396 3.53 23.74 8.75
CA ILE A 396 4.57 23.23 9.65
C ILE A 396 5.68 24.28 9.87
N GLU A 397 6.11 24.98 8.82
CA GLU A 397 7.16 26.00 8.93
C GLU A 397 6.65 27.27 9.63
N GLU A 398 5.38 27.67 9.45
CA GLU A 398 4.73 28.77 10.17
C GLU A 398 4.69 28.53 11.69
N ASP A 399 4.49 27.27 12.10
CA ASP A 399 4.59 26.81 13.50
C ASP A 399 6.05 26.74 14.02
N GLY A 400 7.02 27.16 13.21
CA GLY A 400 8.45 27.21 13.53
C GLY A 400 9.16 25.88 13.32
N GLY A 401 8.67 25.08 12.37
CA GLY A 401 9.28 23.84 11.88
C GLY A 401 8.79 22.59 12.60
N ILE A 402 9.06 21.42 11.99
CA ILE A 402 8.50 20.13 12.42
C ILE A 402 8.82 19.75 13.87
N THR A 403 9.94 20.21 14.44
CA THR A 403 10.28 19.95 15.83
C THR A 403 9.29 20.60 16.79
N LYS A 404 8.82 21.82 16.50
CA LYS A 404 7.81 22.52 17.32
C LYS A 404 6.40 22.04 16.99
N ALA A 405 6.09 21.85 15.71
CA ALA A 405 4.79 21.38 15.25
C ALA A 405 4.51 19.90 15.57
N ARG A 406 5.51 19.14 16.06
CA ARG A 406 5.46 17.66 16.21
C ARG A 406 4.20 17.15 16.92
N ASN A 407 3.80 17.78 18.03
CA ASN A 407 2.66 17.31 18.81
C ASN A 407 1.35 17.47 18.04
N VAL A 408 1.15 18.62 17.39
CA VAL A 408 -0.03 18.91 16.56
C VAL A 408 -0.04 17.98 15.34
N PHE A 409 1.09 17.90 14.63
CA PHE A 409 1.24 17.02 13.48
C PHE A 409 0.95 15.55 13.81
N MET A 410 1.47 15.03 14.93
CA MET A 410 1.21 13.65 15.35
C MET A 410 -0.24 13.43 15.78
N ALA A 411 -0.90 14.43 16.37
CA ALA A 411 -2.33 14.35 16.68
C ALA A 411 -3.17 14.18 15.40
N GLU A 412 -2.90 14.97 14.37
CA GLU A 412 -3.56 14.82 13.06
C GLU A 412 -3.28 13.46 12.41
N VAL A 413 -2.06 12.94 12.53
CA VAL A 413 -1.71 11.58 12.06
C VAL A 413 -2.55 10.53 12.78
N HIS A 414 -2.75 10.67 14.09
CA HIS A 414 -3.62 9.78 14.86
C HIS A 414 -5.10 9.90 14.48
N GLU A 415 -5.58 11.09 14.11
CA GLU A 415 -6.93 11.25 13.58
C GLU A 415 -7.13 10.48 12.28
N ILE A 416 -6.16 10.53 11.35
CA ILE A 416 -6.20 9.74 10.12
C ILE A 416 -6.21 8.23 10.44
N TRP A 417 -5.38 7.80 11.40
CA TRP A 417 -5.38 6.41 11.85
C TRP A 417 -6.76 5.97 12.36
N ASN A 418 -7.38 6.76 13.24
CA ASN A 418 -8.69 6.45 13.80
C ASN A 418 -9.77 6.36 12.71
N ARG A 419 -9.72 7.24 11.70
CA ARG A 419 -10.63 7.18 10.55
C ARG A 419 -10.41 5.91 9.71
N ARG A 420 -9.15 5.51 9.47
CA ARG A 420 -8.83 4.25 8.78
C ARG A 420 -9.38 3.05 9.52
N ASP A 421 -9.17 2.99 10.82
CA ASP A 421 -9.66 1.91 11.67
C ASP A 421 -11.19 1.87 11.68
N GLN A 422 -11.86 3.02 11.79
CA GLN A 422 -13.31 3.11 11.72
C GLN A 422 -13.86 2.61 10.37
N ASP A 423 -13.23 2.99 9.26
CA ASP A 423 -13.63 2.55 7.92
C ASP A 423 -13.48 1.02 7.77
N VAL A 424 -12.48 0.41 8.41
CA VAL A 424 -12.28 -1.05 8.43
C VAL A 424 -13.28 -1.75 9.37
N ARG A 425 -13.56 -1.17 10.54
CA ARG A 425 -14.55 -1.67 11.54
C ARG A 425 -15.96 -1.67 10.99
N THR A 426 -16.31 -0.64 10.22
CA THR A 426 -17.61 -0.50 9.54
C THR A 426 -17.68 -1.21 8.19
N ARG A 427 -16.57 -1.86 7.76
CA ARG A 427 -16.42 -2.55 6.48
C ARG A 427 -16.60 -1.65 5.24
N LYS A 428 -16.60 -0.32 5.42
CA LYS A 428 -16.47 0.65 4.32
C LYS A 428 -15.20 0.36 3.52
N ASN A 429 -14.09 0.08 4.22
CA ASN A 429 -12.88 -0.47 3.63
C ASN A 429 -12.82 -1.98 3.86
N SER A 430 -12.73 -2.74 2.76
CA SER A 430 -12.69 -4.20 2.78
C SER A 430 -11.25 -4.72 2.85
N LEU A 431 -10.95 -5.48 3.90
CA LEU A 431 -9.72 -6.27 4.05
C LEU A 431 -10.03 -7.74 3.79
N VAL A 432 -9.78 -8.17 2.55
CA VAL A 432 -9.97 -9.57 2.12
C VAL A 432 -9.09 -10.49 2.95
N GLY A 433 -9.70 -11.55 3.50
CA GLY A 433 -9.06 -12.50 4.40
C GLY A 433 -9.16 -12.12 5.89
N MET A 434 -9.62 -10.90 6.22
CA MET A 434 -9.78 -10.43 7.61
C MET A 434 -11.21 -10.01 7.94
N ASN A 435 -11.71 -8.87 7.45
CA ASN A 435 -13.07 -8.39 7.74
C ASN A 435 -14.08 -8.80 6.65
N LYS A 436 -13.59 -9.39 5.55
CA LYS A 436 -14.39 -9.88 4.44
C LYS A 436 -13.80 -11.19 3.92
N TYR A 437 -14.66 -12.18 3.75
CA TYR A 437 -14.27 -13.53 3.34
C TYR A 437 -13.17 -14.13 4.25
N ALA A 438 -13.29 -13.92 5.56
CA ALA A 438 -12.34 -14.43 6.53
C ALA A 438 -12.42 -15.96 6.61
N PRO A 439 -11.28 -16.67 6.73
CA PRO A 439 -11.30 -18.07 7.07
C PRO A 439 -11.84 -18.26 8.48
N ALA A 440 -12.66 -19.29 8.68
CA ALA A 440 -13.26 -19.60 9.97
C ALA A 440 -12.22 -20.04 11.01
N GLN A 441 -11.13 -20.67 10.56
CA GLN A 441 -10.02 -21.10 11.40
C GLN A 441 -8.85 -20.14 11.19
N LYS A 442 -8.39 -19.51 12.28
CA LYS A 442 -7.36 -18.48 12.24
C LYS A 442 -6.03 -18.99 12.75
N THR A 443 -4.96 -18.72 12.01
CA THR A 443 -3.58 -19.02 12.40
C THR A 443 -3.01 -17.77 13.07
N THR A 444 -2.88 -17.79 14.39
CA THR A 444 -2.31 -16.63 15.12
C THR A 444 -0.80 -16.71 15.19
N THR A 445 -0.12 -15.64 14.79
CA THR A 445 1.25 -15.35 15.19
C THR A 445 1.28 -14.82 16.63
N GLU A 446 2.30 -15.18 17.39
CA GLU A 446 2.59 -14.57 18.69
C GLU A 446 3.22 -13.18 18.47
N ASP A 447 2.95 -12.21 19.36
CA ASP A 447 3.42 -10.82 19.31
C ASP A 447 3.10 -10.04 18.01
N ILE A 448 1.87 -9.51 17.94
CA ILE A 448 1.44 -8.58 16.88
C ILE A 448 1.74 -7.15 17.34
N PRO A 449 2.48 -6.31 16.57
CA PRO A 449 2.66 -4.90 16.90
C PRO A 449 1.32 -4.17 17.10
N GLU A 450 1.25 -3.17 17.98
CA GLU A 450 -0.01 -2.41 18.23
C GLU A 450 -0.61 -1.76 16.98
N THR A 451 0.23 -1.45 15.99
CA THR A 451 -0.13 -0.87 14.68
C THR A 451 -0.46 -1.92 13.62
N ALA A 452 -0.16 -3.19 13.87
CA ALA A 452 -0.48 -4.28 12.97
C ALA A 452 -1.92 -4.73 13.21
N GLY A 453 -2.69 -4.85 12.13
CA GLY A 453 -3.93 -5.61 12.18
C GLY A 453 -5.21 -4.89 12.62
N PHE A 454 -5.18 -3.55 12.72
CA PHE A 454 -6.36 -2.74 13.08
C PHE A 454 -7.01 -3.22 14.39
N SER A 455 -8.21 -2.72 14.72
CA SER A 455 -8.99 -3.21 15.86
C SER A 455 -9.42 -4.69 15.73
N TRP A 456 -9.37 -5.27 14.53
CA TRP A 456 -9.72 -6.68 14.29
C TRP A 456 -8.71 -7.66 14.87
N ASP A 457 -7.40 -7.45 14.72
CA ASP A 457 -6.39 -8.36 15.26
C ASP A 457 -6.41 -8.35 16.81
N ARG A 458 -6.66 -7.19 17.43
CA ARG A 458 -6.90 -7.09 18.88
C ARG A 458 -8.11 -7.92 19.32
N LEU A 459 -9.23 -7.82 18.59
CA LEU A 459 -10.42 -8.62 18.88
C LEU A 459 -10.14 -10.13 18.76
N ILE A 460 -9.44 -10.55 17.70
CA ILE A 460 -9.09 -11.97 17.48
C ILE A 460 -8.22 -12.51 18.62
N GLN A 461 -7.21 -11.74 19.06
CA GLN A 461 -6.38 -12.11 20.21
C GLN A 461 -7.21 -12.21 21.50
N LYS A 462 -8.10 -11.24 21.73
CA LYS A 462 -9.00 -11.23 22.90
C LYS A 462 -9.93 -12.45 22.89
N VAL A 463 -10.51 -12.81 21.75
CA VAL A 463 -11.34 -14.02 21.58
C VAL A 463 -10.54 -15.30 21.86
N LYS A 464 -9.28 -15.36 21.44
CA LYS A 464 -8.42 -16.54 21.70
C LYS A 464 -8.06 -16.68 23.18
N ASN A 465 -7.80 -15.57 23.86
CA ASN A 465 -7.28 -15.57 25.22
C ASN A 465 -8.36 -15.61 26.32
N ASN A 466 -9.62 -15.48 25.95
CA ASN A 466 -10.74 -15.40 26.90
C ASN A 466 -11.85 -16.38 26.52
N GLU A 467 -12.61 -16.83 27.52
CA GLU A 467 -13.83 -17.59 27.25
C GLU A 467 -14.95 -16.66 26.73
N ILE A 468 -15.41 -16.92 25.52
CA ILE A 468 -16.50 -16.16 24.87
C ILE A 468 -17.89 -16.68 25.25
N ALA A 469 -18.90 -15.81 25.15
CA ALA A 469 -20.31 -16.16 25.29
C ALA A 469 -20.75 -17.20 24.24
N LYS A 470 -21.68 -18.09 24.61
CA LYS A 470 -22.28 -19.05 23.66
C LYS A 470 -23.29 -18.35 22.75
N VAL A 471 -22.96 -18.24 21.47
CA VAL A 471 -23.81 -17.59 20.46
C VAL A 471 -24.49 -18.63 19.56
N GLU A 472 -25.81 -18.56 19.45
CA GLU A 472 -26.63 -19.37 18.55
C GLU A 472 -27.05 -18.59 17.32
N LEU A 473 -26.95 -19.22 16.15
CA LEU A 473 -27.55 -18.73 14.91
C LEU A 473 -28.90 -19.41 14.67
N LEU A 474 -29.99 -18.66 14.81
CA LEU A 474 -31.35 -19.11 14.60
C LEU A 474 -31.86 -18.61 13.25
N THR A 475 -32.32 -19.52 12.39
CA THR A 475 -32.86 -19.18 11.06
C THR A 475 -34.37 -19.29 11.05
N VAL A 476 -35.07 -18.28 10.53
CA VAL A 476 -36.54 -18.24 10.42
C VAL A 476 -36.96 -18.02 8.96
N GLY A 477 -38.09 -18.63 8.56
CA GLY A 477 -38.58 -18.59 7.19
C GLY A 477 -37.93 -19.65 6.28
N GLU A 478 -38.07 -19.46 4.96
CA GLU A 478 -37.47 -20.36 3.96
C GLU A 478 -35.99 -20.02 3.73
N LEU A 479 -35.27 -20.92 3.05
CA LEU A 479 -33.84 -20.75 2.75
C LEU A 479 -33.53 -19.39 2.11
N LYS A 480 -34.37 -18.91 1.18
CA LYS A 480 -34.19 -17.63 0.50
C LYS A 480 -34.31 -16.42 1.45
N ASP A 481 -35.08 -16.57 2.53
CA ASP A 481 -35.40 -15.50 3.46
C ASP A 481 -34.27 -15.28 4.46
N TYR A 482 -33.61 -16.36 4.91
CA TYR A 482 -32.54 -16.28 5.89
C TYR A 482 -31.13 -16.41 5.34
N LYS A 483 -30.89 -17.10 4.21
CA LYS A 483 -29.52 -17.46 3.75
C LYS A 483 -28.60 -16.24 3.60
N PRO A 484 -29.01 -15.12 2.97
CA PRO A 484 -28.14 -13.96 2.83
C PRO A 484 -27.73 -13.36 4.18
N ARG A 485 -28.68 -13.26 5.12
CA ARG A 485 -28.45 -12.74 6.48
C ARG A 485 -27.58 -13.72 7.29
N ALA A 486 -27.87 -15.01 7.22
CA ALA A 486 -27.09 -16.05 7.89
C ALA A 486 -25.63 -16.08 7.40
N ASP A 487 -25.39 -15.97 6.09
CA ASP A 487 -24.03 -15.90 5.53
C ASP A 487 -23.31 -14.64 5.98
N PHE A 488 -24.01 -13.50 6.00
CA PHE A 488 -23.47 -12.25 6.52
C PHE A 488 -23.05 -12.38 7.98
N VAL A 489 -23.92 -12.88 8.86
CA VAL A 489 -23.60 -13.08 10.27
C VAL A 489 -22.43 -14.05 10.43
N LYS A 490 -22.46 -15.21 9.76
CA LYS A 490 -21.34 -16.18 9.80
C LYS A 490 -20.03 -15.55 9.37
N GLY A 491 -20.03 -14.72 8.32
CA GLY A 491 -18.84 -14.02 7.85
C GLY A 491 -18.30 -13.00 8.86
N VAL A 492 -19.18 -12.28 9.56
CA VAL A 492 -18.80 -11.32 10.61
C VAL A 492 -18.17 -12.05 11.81
N PHE A 493 -18.75 -13.15 12.28
CA PHE A 493 -18.18 -13.92 13.39
C PHE A 493 -16.89 -14.65 13.00
N ALA A 494 -16.80 -15.17 11.77
CA ALA A 494 -15.56 -15.72 11.23
C ALA A 494 -14.43 -14.68 11.20
N ALA A 495 -14.75 -13.39 10.97
CA ALA A 495 -13.77 -12.31 11.06
C ALA A 495 -13.18 -12.11 12.48
N ALA A 496 -13.87 -12.54 13.54
CA ALA A 496 -13.31 -12.61 14.89
C ALA A 496 -12.72 -13.97 15.26
N GLY A 497 -12.71 -14.94 14.33
CA GLY A 497 -12.26 -16.31 14.59
C GLY A 497 -13.29 -17.18 15.31
N VAL A 498 -14.57 -16.80 15.28
CA VAL A 498 -15.67 -17.53 15.92
C VAL A 498 -16.50 -18.28 14.88
N VAL A 499 -16.71 -19.57 15.10
CA VAL A 499 -17.58 -20.41 14.26
C VAL A 499 -18.96 -20.52 14.91
N LEU A 500 -19.98 -19.98 14.24
CA LEU A 500 -21.35 -20.07 14.71
C LEU A 500 -22.00 -21.40 14.32
N ASN A 501 -22.69 -22.01 15.28
CA ASN A 501 -23.48 -23.22 15.11
C ASN A 501 -24.97 -22.95 15.38
N SER A 502 -25.82 -23.82 14.85
CA SER A 502 -27.26 -23.85 15.18
C SER A 502 -27.53 -24.90 16.25
N ASN A 503 -28.63 -24.74 17.02
CA ASN A 503 -29.04 -25.63 18.11
C ASN A 503 -28.03 -25.68 19.27
N VAL A 504 -27.55 -24.51 19.69
CA VAL A 504 -26.58 -24.40 20.79
C VAL A 504 -27.32 -24.48 22.13
N LYS A 505 -27.04 -25.52 22.93
CA LYS A 505 -27.62 -25.64 24.27
C LYS A 505 -27.10 -24.53 25.18
N ASP A 506 -28.02 -23.92 25.92
CA ASP A 506 -27.74 -22.83 26.87
C ASP A 506 -27.02 -21.65 26.21
N ALA A 507 -27.46 -21.27 25.00
CA ALA A 507 -26.98 -20.08 24.32
C ALA A 507 -27.28 -18.82 25.16
N GLU A 508 -26.27 -18.00 25.38
CA GLU A 508 -26.36 -16.71 26.06
C GLU A 508 -26.88 -15.63 25.10
N VAL A 509 -26.55 -15.77 23.80
CA VAL A 509 -26.96 -14.85 22.74
C VAL A 509 -27.56 -15.64 21.57
N VAL A 510 -28.70 -15.18 21.06
CA VAL A 510 -29.36 -15.74 19.87
C VAL A 510 -29.43 -14.68 18.77
N ILE A 511 -28.87 -15.00 17.60
CA ILE A 511 -28.93 -14.15 16.42
C ILE A 511 -29.93 -14.72 15.42
N VAL A 512 -31.04 -14.01 15.22
CA VAL A 512 -32.15 -14.42 14.37
C VAL A 512 -31.95 -13.90 12.94
N CYS A 513 -31.90 -14.82 11.99
CA CYS A 513 -31.74 -14.53 10.55
C CYS A 513 -33.01 -14.91 9.79
N GLY A 514 -33.61 -13.96 9.08
CA GLY A 514 -34.80 -14.13 8.25
C GLY A 514 -35.18 -12.82 7.58
N SER A 515 -36.20 -12.78 6.74
CA SER A 515 -36.69 -11.53 6.14
C SER A 515 -37.39 -10.64 7.19
N ASP A 516 -37.63 -9.36 6.86
CA ASP A 516 -38.34 -8.47 7.77
C ASP A 516 -39.79 -8.95 8.02
N GLU A 517 -40.44 -9.54 7.01
CA GLU A 517 -41.75 -10.19 7.18
C GLU A 517 -41.66 -11.42 8.08
N SER A 518 -40.57 -12.20 7.96
CA SER A 518 -40.35 -13.39 8.79
C SER A 518 -40.15 -13.02 10.25
N TYR A 519 -39.55 -11.86 10.55
CA TYR A 519 -39.42 -11.36 11.92
C TYR A 519 -40.78 -11.03 12.52
N VAL A 520 -41.62 -10.28 11.83
CA VAL A 520 -42.97 -9.92 12.34
C VAL A 520 -43.77 -11.17 12.72
N GLN A 521 -43.62 -12.26 11.96
CA GLN A 521 -44.36 -13.51 12.20
C GLN A 521 -43.78 -14.36 13.35
N ASN A 522 -42.46 -14.44 13.49
CA ASN A 522 -41.81 -15.46 14.32
C ASN A 522 -41.14 -14.91 15.59
N LEU A 523 -40.72 -13.64 15.60
CA LEU A 523 -39.98 -13.04 16.71
C LEU A 523 -40.76 -13.03 18.03
N PRO A 524 -42.08 -12.72 18.07
CA PRO A 524 -42.84 -12.73 19.33
C PRO A 524 -42.82 -14.08 20.05
N SER A 525 -42.90 -15.18 19.30
CA SER A 525 -42.82 -16.53 19.86
C SER A 525 -41.43 -16.87 20.37
N ILE A 526 -40.38 -16.44 19.66
CA ILE A 526 -38.98 -16.64 20.08
C ILE A 526 -38.71 -15.89 21.40
N ILE A 527 -39.22 -14.66 21.51
CA ILE A 527 -39.04 -13.83 22.70
C ILE A 527 -39.78 -14.40 23.90
N GLN A 528 -40.98 -14.94 23.73
CA GLN A 528 -41.70 -15.62 24.82
C GLN A 528 -40.98 -16.87 25.34
N MET A 529 -40.18 -17.53 24.49
CA MET A 529 -39.42 -18.73 24.85
C MET A 529 -38.02 -18.41 25.39
N LYS A 530 -37.57 -17.15 25.35
CA LYS A 530 -36.21 -16.76 25.75
C LYS A 530 -36.01 -16.88 27.26
N LYS A 531 -34.81 -17.26 27.68
CA LYS A 531 -34.44 -17.21 29.10
C LYS A 531 -34.28 -15.73 29.53
N PRO A 532 -34.52 -15.37 30.81
CA PRO A 532 -34.49 -13.96 31.25
C PRO A 532 -33.18 -13.22 30.96
N GLU A 533 -32.04 -13.92 30.96
CA GLU A 533 -30.70 -13.35 30.73
C GLU A 533 -30.22 -13.52 29.28
N GLN A 534 -31.02 -14.13 28.40
CA GLN A 534 -30.64 -14.44 27.02
C GLN A 534 -30.91 -13.25 26.10
N LYS A 535 -29.88 -12.81 25.39
CA LYS A 535 -29.97 -11.69 24.45
C LYS A 535 -30.47 -12.16 23.09
N VAL A 536 -31.39 -11.43 22.49
CA VAL A 536 -31.93 -11.69 21.15
C VAL A 536 -31.56 -10.55 20.21
N ILE A 537 -30.84 -10.87 19.13
CA ILE A 537 -30.36 -9.92 18.13
C ILE A 537 -30.92 -10.32 16.76
N THR A 538 -31.37 -9.35 15.97
CA THR A 538 -31.81 -9.61 14.58
C THR A 538 -30.72 -9.25 13.57
N ALA A 539 -30.62 -10.01 12.48
CA ALA A 539 -29.73 -9.69 11.36
C ALA A 539 -30.46 -8.79 10.34
N GLY A 540 -30.07 -7.52 10.25
CA GLY A 540 -30.73 -6.50 9.44
C GLY A 540 -31.03 -5.25 10.25
N LYS A 541 -31.81 -4.33 9.70
CA LYS A 541 -32.19 -3.06 10.36
C LYS A 541 -33.55 -3.14 11.08
N PHE A 542 -34.05 -4.34 11.33
CA PHE A 542 -35.31 -4.54 12.02
C PHE A 542 -35.17 -4.17 13.51
N GLN A 543 -36.08 -3.35 14.03
CA GLN A 543 -36.08 -2.89 15.42
C GLN A 543 -37.44 -3.16 16.08
N SER A 544 -37.40 -3.49 17.37
CA SER A 544 -38.55 -3.77 18.24
C SER A 544 -38.10 -3.54 19.68
N ASP A 545 -39.02 -3.15 20.56
CA ASP A 545 -38.74 -2.93 21.99
C ASP A 545 -38.37 -4.23 22.74
N ASP A 546 -38.65 -5.39 22.14
CA ASP A 546 -38.51 -6.70 22.77
C ASP A 546 -37.19 -7.42 22.42
N ILE A 547 -36.35 -6.80 21.57
CA ILE A 547 -35.02 -7.30 21.18
C ILE A 547 -33.88 -6.44 21.72
N ASP A 548 -32.74 -7.06 21.95
CA ASP A 548 -31.57 -6.45 22.58
C ASP A 548 -30.65 -5.72 21.57
N GLY A 549 -30.86 -5.92 20.26
CA GLY A 549 -30.11 -5.22 19.23
C GLY A 549 -30.29 -5.75 17.81
N CYS A 550 -29.53 -5.17 16.89
CA CYS A 550 -29.52 -5.53 15.48
C CYS A 550 -28.11 -5.54 14.90
N LEU A 551 -27.85 -6.46 13.96
CA LEU A 551 -26.59 -6.63 13.25
C LEU A 551 -26.79 -6.33 11.76
N TYR A 552 -26.20 -5.25 11.25
CA TYR A 552 -26.38 -4.82 9.85
C TYR A 552 -25.11 -4.20 9.26
N ASP A 553 -25.01 -4.21 7.94
CA ASP A 553 -23.84 -3.68 7.22
C ASP A 553 -23.67 -2.16 7.44
N GLY A 554 -22.42 -1.73 7.65
CA GLY A 554 -22.06 -0.35 7.98
C GLY A 554 -22.03 0.00 9.47
N MET A 555 -22.44 -0.90 10.37
CA MET A 555 -22.23 -0.71 11.82
C MET A 555 -20.78 -1.05 12.21
N ASP A 556 -20.34 -0.58 13.38
CA ASP A 556 -19.06 -0.96 13.95
C ASP A 556 -19.07 -2.44 14.38
N MET A 557 -18.51 -3.29 13.53
CA MET A 557 -18.52 -4.74 13.74
C MET A 557 -17.64 -5.18 14.90
N VAL A 558 -16.56 -4.44 15.20
CA VAL A 558 -15.66 -4.81 16.29
C VAL A 558 -16.33 -4.53 17.62
N SER A 559 -16.89 -3.33 17.82
CA SER A 559 -17.65 -3.01 19.02
C SER A 559 -18.83 -3.97 19.22
N PHE A 560 -19.58 -4.25 18.16
CA PHE A 560 -20.68 -5.21 18.23
C PHE A 560 -20.22 -6.59 18.70
N LEU A 561 -19.12 -7.10 18.15
CA LEU A 561 -18.59 -8.42 18.54
C LEU A 561 -18.02 -8.41 19.95
N GLU A 562 -17.40 -7.32 20.40
CA GLU A 562 -16.96 -7.19 21.78
C GLU A 562 -18.14 -7.25 22.76
N ASP A 563 -19.21 -6.50 22.48
CA ASP A 563 -20.41 -6.50 23.31
C ASP A 563 -21.07 -7.90 23.32
N VAL A 564 -21.20 -8.53 22.15
CA VAL A 564 -21.86 -9.84 22.05
C VAL A 564 -21.04 -10.96 22.70
N LEU A 565 -19.73 -10.96 22.52
CA LEU A 565 -18.88 -12.07 22.97
C LEU A 565 -18.47 -11.96 24.45
N PHE A 566 -18.50 -10.76 25.06
CA PHE A 566 -17.97 -10.55 26.42
C PHE A 566 -18.93 -9.91 27.43
N SER A 567 -20.13 -9.43 27.05
CA SER A 567 -21.00 -8.62 27.94
C SER A 567 -21.54 -9.27 29.22
N GLN A 568 -21.38 -10.58 29.44
CA GLN A 568 -21.82 -11.26 30.68
C GLN A 568 -20.70 -11.53 31.69
N LYS A 569 -19.43 -11.32 31.31
CA LYS A 569 -18.28 -11.53 32.20
C LYS A 569 -17.71 -10.16 32.49
N GLY A 570 -17.98 -9.64 33.69
CA GLY A 570 -17.55 -8.31 34.12
C GLY A 570 -16.14 -8.02 33.67
N VAL A 571 -16.00 -7.13 32.69
CA VAL A 571 -14.70 -6.67 32.23
C VAL A 571 -14.11 -5.88 33.38
N SER A 572 -13.13 -6.47 34.06
CA SER A 572 -12.17 -5.71 34.84
C SER A 572 -11.53 -4.73 33.85
N ASN A 573 -11.95 -3.47 33.90
CA ASN A 573 -11.21 -2.37 33.30
C ASN A 573 -9.79 -2.42 33.87
N HIS A 574 -8.85 -2.93 33.09
CA HIS A 574 -7.47 -2.50 33.23
C HIS A 574 -7.28 -1.37 32.23
N GLU A 575 -7.30 -0.17 32.82
CA GLU A 575 -7.02 1.12 32.19
C GLU A 575 -5.56 1.21 31.69
N ALA A 576 -5.44 2.09 30.70
CA ALA A 576 -4.26 2.83 30.21
C ALA A 576 -3.31 2.11 29.25
#